data_AF-A0A8T5IQB2-F1
#
_entry.id   AF-A0A8T5IQB2-F1
#
_cell.length_a   1.000
_cell.length_b   1.000
_cell.length_c   1.000
_cell.angle_alpha   90.00
_cell.angle_beta   90.00
_cell.angle_gamma   90.00
#
_symmetry.space_group_name_H-M   'P 1'
#
loop_
_entity.id
_entity.type
_entity.pdbx_description
1 polymer ?
#
loop_
_entity_poly.entity_id
_entity_poly.type
_entity_poly.pdbx_seq_one_letter_code
_entity_poly.pdbx_strand_id
1 'polypeptide(L)' 'MVTETRNDTAVRISKWLDKAVEGYISNRKTKVKFPSKRNFVDTAVMQLLEKKGVNLSKG' A
#
# COMPACT_ATOMS: atom_id res chain seq x y z
N MET A 1 -17.77 12.61 -13.96
CA MET A 1 -17.05 12.12 -12.77
C MET A 1 -17.51 10.69 -12.55
N VAL A 2 -16.67 9.70 -12.83
CA VAL A 2 -16.96 8.30 -12.48
C VAL A 2 -16.77 8.21 -10.96
N THR A 3 -17.87 8.09 -10.22
CA THR A 3 -17.81 7.70 -8.80
C THR A 3 -17.57 6.20 -8.77
N GLU A 4 -16.32 5.79 -8.96
CA GLU A 4 -15.95 4.41 -8.66
C GLU A 4 -16.19 4.17 -7.17
N THR A 5 -17.12 3.27 -6.87
CA THR A 5 -17.43 2.87 -5.51
C THR A 5 -16.19 2.23 -4.91
N ARG A 6 -15.56 2.90 -3.93
CA ARG A 6 -14.39 2.37 -3.22
C ARG A 6 -14.74 1.02 -2.61
N ASN A 7 -14.11 -0.04 -3.09
CA ASN A 7 -14.26 -1.39 -2.56
C ASN A 7 -13.05 -1.71 -1.65
N ASP A 8 -13.12 -1.24 -0.41
CA ASP A 8 -12.05 -1.48 0.57
C ASP A 8 -12.05 -2.96 0.98
N THR A 9 -10.93 -3.66 0.77
CA THR A 9 -10.72 -5.06 1.16
C THR A 9 -9.86 -5.14 2.42
N ALA A 10 -10.28 -5.94 3.41
CA ALA A 10 -9.47 -6.22 4.59
C ALA A 10 -8.56 -7.42 4.35
N VAL A 11 -7.24 -7.21 4.52
CA VAL A 11 -6.25 -8.29 4.43
C VAL A 11 -5.63 -8.53 5.79
N ARG A 12 -5.65 -9.77 6.25
CA ARG A 12 -5.01 -10.17 7.51
C ARG A 12 -3.52 -10.42 7.29
N ILE A 13 -2.68 -9.70 8.01
CA ILE A 13 -1.23 -9.86 7.98
C ILE A 13 -0.71 -10.41 9.32
N SER A 14 0.51 -10.95 9.32
CA SER A 14 1.15 -11.41 10.55
C SER A 14 1.49 -10.22 11.47
N LYS A 15 1.40 -10.45 12.78
CA LYS A 15 1.70 -9.42 13.80
C LYS A 15 3.14 -8.91 13.70
N TRP A 16 4.07 -9.76 13.26
CA TRP A 16 5.46 -9.37 13.03
C TRP A 16 5.58 -8.37 11.87
N LEU A 17 4.92 -8.66 10.73
CA LEU A 17 4.98 -7.78 9.56
C LEU A 17 4.33 -6.43 9.86
N ASP A 18 3.19 -6.45 10.57
CA ASP A 18 2.49 -5.24 10.98
C ASP A 18 3.39 -4.28 11.78
N LYS A 19 4.10 -4.81 12.78
CA LYS A 19 5.07 -4.06 13.59
C LYS A 19 6.26 -3.57 12.77
N ALA A 20 6.78 -4.40 11.87
CA ALA A 20 7.91 -4.02 11.01
C ALA A 20 7.53 -2.84 10.10
N VAL A 21 6.33 -2.87 9.52
CA VAL A 21 5.80 -1.78 8.69
C VAL A 21 5.60 -0.52 9.52
N GLU A 22 5.00 -0.61 10.72
CA GLU A 22 4.86 0.54 11.62
C GLU A 22 6.20 1.17 11.97
N GLY A 23 7.19 0.36 12.34
CA GLY A 23 8.55 0.83 12.61
C GLY A 23 9.15 1.56 11.40
N TYR A 24 9.00 0.98 10.20
CA TYR A 24 9.54 1.56 8.98
C TYR A 24 8.90 2.92 8.63
N ILE A 25 7.58 3.03 8.70
CA ILE A 25 6.85 4.27 8.34
C ILE A 25 6.88 5.33 9.44
N SER A 26 7.23 4.95 10.68
CA SER A 26 7.37 5.90 11.79
C SER A 26 8.59 6.83 11.65
N ASN A 27 9.58 6.45 10.83
CA ASN A 27 10.75 7.28 10.57
C ASN A 27 10.36 8.55 9.81
N ARG A 28 10.79 9.71 10.31
CA ARG A 28 10.39 11.05 9.81
C ARG A 28 10.63 11.24 8.31
N LYS A 29 11.73 10.68 7.77
CA LYS A 29 12.03 10.74 6.33
C LYS A 29 11.10 9.85 5.51
N THR A 30 10.78 8.67 6.02
CA THR A 30 9.92 7.68 5.38
C THR A 30 8.45 8.09 5.42
N LYS A 31 8.02 8.77 6.49
CA LYS A 31 6.66 9.28 6.68
C LYS A 31 6.25 10.31 5.62
N VAL A 32 7.20 11.06 5.06
CA VAL A 32 6.95 11.99 3.94
C VAL A 32 6.56 11.22 2.68
N LYS A 33 7.24 10.08 2.42
CA LYS A 33 6.95 9.22 1.27
C LYS A 33 5.72 8.34 1.49
N PHE A 34 5.53 7.88 2.73
CA PHE A 34 4.45 6.98 3.13
C PHE A 34 3.72 7.55 4.36
N PRO A 35 2.75 8.46 4.14
CA PRO A 35 2.04 9.13 5.23
C PRO A 35 1.17 8.19 6.08
N SER A 36 0.84 7.00 5.56
CA SER A 36 0.05 6.00 6.26
C SER A 36 0.48 4.57 5.89
N LYS A 37 0.11 3.62 6.76
CA LYS A 37 0.28 2.18 6.52
C LYS A 37 -0.42 1.75 5.23
N ARG A 38 -1.62 2.29 4.97
CA ARG A 38 -2.37 2.05 3.72
C ARG A 38 -1.56 2.46 2.50
N ASN A 39 -1.03 3.68 2.46
CA ASN A 39 -0.27 4.17 1.31
C ASN A 39 1.00 3.33 1.07
N PHE A 40 1.66 2.88 2.14
CA PHE A 40 2.77 1.95 2.03
C PHE A 40 2.35 0.62 1.40
N VAL A 41 1.24 0.02 1.86
CA VAL A 41 0.71 -1.23 1.32
C VAL A 41 0.29 -1.06 -0.15
N ASP A 42 -0.45 0.00 -0.48
CA ASP A 42 -0.90 0.29 -1.84
C ASP A 42 0.30 0.41 -2.79
N THR A 43 1.34 1.15 -2.39
CA THR A 43 2.58 1.28 -3.19
C THR A 43 3.29 -0.06 -3.36
N ALA A 44 3.39 -0.86 -2.30
CA ALA A 44 4.04 -2.17 -2.37
C ALA A 44 3.28 -3.14 -3.28
N VAL A 45 1.95 -3.15 -3.20
CA VAL A 45 1.08 -3.95 -4.07
C VAL A 45 1.20 -3.50 -5.52
N MET A 46 1.17 -2.19 -5.76
CA MET A 46 1.34 -1.61 -7.10
C MET A 46 2.66 -2.06 -7.74
N GLN A 47 3.78 -1.90 -7.03
CA GLN A 47 5.10 -2.34 -7.50
C GLN A 47 5.18 -3.84 -7.77
N LEU A 48 4.52 -4.66 -6.93
CA LEU A 48 4.45 -6.11 -7.14
C LEU A 48 3.68 -6.45 -8.42
N LEU A 49 2.57 -5.77 -8.67
CA LEU A 49 1.72 -5.97 -9.85
C LEU A 49 2.44 -5.52 -11.13
N GLU A 50 3.12 -4.38 -11.11
CA GLU A 50 3.95 -3.91 -12.22
C GLU A 50 5.07 -4.91 -12.56
N LYS A 51 5.77 -5.44 -11.55
CA LYS A 51 6.79 -6.48 -11.74
C LYS A 51 6.23 -7.76 -12.36
N LYS A 52 4.96 -8.06 -12.12
CA LYS A 52 4.25 -9.21 -12.72
C LYS A 52 3.70 -8.92 -14.11
N GLY A 53 3.92 -7.70 -14.64
CA GLY A 53 3.42 -7.29 -15.96
C GLY A 53 1.92 -6.99 -15.98
N VAL A 54 1.30 -6.76 -14.81
CA VAL A 54 -0.11 -6.38 -14.74
C VAL A 54 -0.23 -4.92 -15.18
N ASN A 55 -1.01 -4.67 -16.23
CA ASN A 55 -1.15 -3.34 -16.81
C ASN A 55 -2.18 -2.52 -16.02
N LEU A 56 -1.69 -1.75 -15.04
CA LEU A 56 -2.52 -0.93 -14.15
C LEU A 56 -3.04 0.36 -14.83
N SER A 57 -2.70 0.60 -16.10
CA SER A 57 -3.10 1.77 -16.89
C SER A 57 -4.53 1.70 -17.47
N LYS A 58 -5.29 0.65 -17.15
CA LYS A 58 -6.71 0.52 -17.48
C LYS A 58 -7.54 0.51 -16.19
N GLY A 59 -7.70 1.70 -15.62
CA GLY A 59 -8.67 2.03 -14.56
C GLY A 59 -9.15 3.44 -14.80
#